data_AF-X1GDZ7-F1
#
_entry.id   AF-X1GDZ7-F1
#
_cell.length_a   1.000
_cell.length_b   1.000
_cell.length_c   1.000
_cell.angle_alpha   90.00
_cell.angle_beta   90.00
_cell.angle_gamma   90.00
#
_symmetry.space_group_name_H-M   'P 1'
#
loop_
_entity.id
_entity.type
_entity.pdbx_description
1 polymer ?
#
loop_
_entity_poly.entity_id
_entity_poly.type
_entity_poly.pdbx_seq_one_letter_code
_entity_poly.pdbx_strand_id
1 'polypeptide(L)'
;MIFYILDSYSGTFNDIQKERNPALSNAGRLRSQYIVKTINKKVTVISLSVPRNKGFFKEKKEIVDDRVKVIYLRALNILKLKRIFLMIFLLIFMLKYIKEKDKVIVYNVNPQIIFPLLVFKKVKKIFYILQIEELYSSYNYKYLKGIIYNWIERLSIKYANSYIINNEGIVKYLPAKRIHIVNRGYKTHLNGNYDISPKIIKELPIVLYSGRLDYDGGIEIFLDSLKYVEKRCKVV
;
A
#
# COMPACT_ATOMS: atom_id res chain seq x y z
N MET A 1 -19.00 -13.08 6.16
CA MET A 1 -17.82 -12.27 6.53
C MET A 1 -17.15 -11.85 5.24
N ILE A 2 -16.98 -10.55 5.03
CA ILE A 2 -16.31 -9.96 3.87
C ILE A 2 -14.99 -9.36 4.35
N PHE A 3 -13.96 -9.41 3.51
CA PHE A 3 -12.73 -8.66 3.71
C PHE A 3 -12.79 -7.35 2.92
N TYR A 4 -12.52 -6.23 3.59
CA TYR A 4 -12.36 -4.93 2.96
C TYR A 4 -10.89 -4.58 2.91
N ILE A 5 -10.35 -4.30 1.72
CA ILE A 5 -8.94 -3.86 1.57
C ILE A 5 -8.95 -2.37 1.23
N LEU A 6 -8.34 -1.56 2.09
CA LEU A 6 -8.20 -0.12 1.92
C LEU A 6 -6.84 0.18 1.29
N ASP A 7 -6.81 0.46 -0.02
CA ASP A 7 -5.57 0.75 -0.74
C ASP A 7 -5.80 1.60 -2.01
N SER A 8 -4.75 2.21 -2.51
CA SER A 8 -4.61 2.80 -3.85
C SER A 8 -4.61 1.76 -4.98
N TYR A 9 -5.67 0.96 -5.05
CA TYR A 9 -5.85 -0.03 -6.13
C TYR A 9 -6.38 0.64 -7.42
N SER A 10 -5.93 0.18 -8.57
CA SER A 10 -6.62 0.38 -9.85
C SER A 10 -6.87 -0.96 -10.51
N GLY A 11 -8.14 -1.24 -10.79
CA GLY A 11 -8.53 -2.28 -11.73
C GLY A 11 -8.25 -1.87 -13.17
N THR A 12 -8.77 -2.66 -14.10
CA THR A 12 -8.57 -2.51 -15.55
C THR A 12 -9.46 -1.45 -16.19
N PHE A 13 -10.23 -0.72 -15.37
CA PHE A 13 -11.24 0.21 -15.86
C PHE A 13 -10.63 1.45 -16.55
N ASN A 14 -10.54 1.39 -17.88
CA ASN A 14 -10.06 2.49 -18.74
C ASN A 14 -10.82 3.80 -18.49
N ASP A 15 -12.12 3.73 -18.21
CA ASP A 15 -12.92 4.92 -17.95
C ASP A 15 -12.51 5.63 -16.65
N ILE A 16 -12.12 4.88 -15.61
CA ILE A 16 -11.61 5.48 -14.37
C ILE A 16 -10.27 6.17 -14.63
N GLN A 17 -9.40 5.55 -15.43
CA GLN A 17 -8.11 6.13 -15.78
C GLN A 17 -8.29 7.44 -16.55
N LYS A 18 -9.19 7.47 -17.53
CA LYS A 18 -9.53 8.67 -18.30
C LYS A 18 -10.20 9.75 -17.45
N GLU A 19 -11.24 9.38 -16.69
CA GLU A 19 -12.06 10.32 -15.93
C GLU A 19 -11.29 10.93 -14.75
N ARG A 20 -10.59 10.11 -13.96
CA ARG A 20 -10.01 10.53 -12.68
C ARG A 20 -8.50 10.76 -12.74
N ASN A 21 -7.79 10.10 -13.67
CA ASN A 21 -6.32 10.01 -13.69
C ASN A 21 -5.76 9.75 -12.27
N PRO A 22 -6.12 8.62 -11.64
CA PRO A 22 -5.78 8.34 -10.26
C PRO A 22 -4.27 8.30 -10.02
N ALA A 23 -3.81 8.94 -8.95
CA ALA A 23 -2.43 8.77 -8.48
C ALA A 23 -2.28 7.36 -7.86
N LEU A 24 -1.44 6.52 -8.47
CA LEU A 24 -1.30 5.11 -8.14
C LEU A 24 0.17 4.76 -7.87
N SER A 25 0.39 3.85 -6.92
CA SER A 25 1.67 3.16 -6.74
C SER A 25 1.58 1.77 -7.36
N ASN A 26 2.48 1.43 -8.29
CA ASN A 26 2.50 0.10 -8.88
C ASN A 26 2.83 -0.98 -7.83
N ALA A 27 3.72 -0.66 -6.88
CA ALA A 27 4.06 -1.56 -5.77
C ALA A 27 2.85 -1.86 -4.87
N GLY A 28 2.10 -0.82 -4.46
CA GLY A 28 0.88 -0.99 -3.68
C GLY A 28 -0.18 -1.81 -4.43
N ARG A 29 -0.37 -1.54 -5.73
CA ARG A 29 -1.28 -2.31 -6.58
C ARG A 29 -0.94 -3.80 -6.60
N LEU A 30 0.31 -4.17 -6.87
CA LEU A 30 0.76 -5.57 -6.89
C LEU A 30 0.56 -6.24 -5.52
N ARG A 31 0.78 -5.49 -4.43
CA ARG A 31 0.54 -5.94 -3.05
C ARG A 31 -0.91 -6.30 -2.80
N SER A 32 -1.81 -5.39 -3.12
CA SER A 32 -3.23 -5.61 -2.97
C SER A 32 -3.69 -6.78 -3.83
N GLN A 33 -3.21 -6.91 -5.07
CA GLN A 33 -3.53 -8.07 -5.92
C GLN A 33 -3.10 -9.39 -5.29
N TYR A 34 -1.89 -9.44 -4.73
CA TYR A 34 -1.39 -10.65 -4.06
C TYR A 34 -2.25 -11.02 -2.85
N ILE A 35 -2.61 -10.04 -2.01
CA ILE A 35 -3.47 -10.28 -0.84
C ILE A 35 -4.86 -10.76 -1.27
N VAL A 36 -5.47 -10.08 -2.25
CA VAL A 36 -6.77 -10.46 -2.82
C VAL A 36 -6.76 -11.91 -3.29
N LYS A 37 -5.72 -12.32 -4.04
CA LYS A 37 -5.58 -13.69 -4.55
C LYS A 37 -5.39 -14.73 -3.43
N THR A 38 -4.73 -14.34 -2.34
CA THR A 38 -4.44 -15.22 -1.20
C THR A 38 -5.68 -15.45 -0.31
N ILE A 39 -6.60 -14.48 -0.25
CA ILE A 39 -7.81 -14.60 0.57
C ILE A 39 -8.84 -15.47 -0.14
N ASN A 40 -9.06 -16.68 0.36
CA ASN A 40 -10.11 -17.57 -0.16
C ASN A 40 -11.52 -17.24 0.38
N LYS A 41 -11.90 -15.96 0.40
CA LYS A 41 -13.23 -15.46 0.81
C LYS A 41 -13.63 -14.26 -0.06
N LYS A 42 -14.84 -13.74 0.13
CA LYS A 42 -15.29 -12.52 -0.56
C LYS A 42 -14.42 -11.32 -0.12
N VAL A 43 -13.89 -10.60 -1.10
CA VAL A 43 -13.04 -9.42 -0.92
C VAL A 43 -13.66 -8.22 -1.64
N THR A 44 -13.73 -7.10 -0.95
CA THR A 44 -14.05 -5.79 -1.52
C THR A 44 -12.84 -4.87 -1.37
N VAL A 45 -12.19 -4.57 -2.48
CA VAL A 45 -11.11 -3.58 -2.53
C VAL A 45 -11.72 -2.20 -2.66
N ILE A 46 -11.41 -1.32 -1.72
CA ILE A 46 -11.81 0.09 -1.76
C ILE A 46 -10.61 0.87 -2.30
N SER A 47 -10.74 1.34 -3.54
CA SER A 47 -9.73 2.19 -4.18
C SER A 47 -9.75 3.58 -3.56
N LEU A 48 -8.65 3.93 -2.91
CA LEU A 48 -8.40 5.21 -2.25
C LEU A 48 -7.47 6.12 -3.06
N SER A 49 -7.35 5.83 -4.35
CA SER A 49 -6.51 6.57 -5.28
C SER A 49 -7.04 7.99 -5.47
N VAL A 50 -6.21 8.97 -5.16
CA VAL A 50 -6.60 10.38 -5.23
C VAL A 50 -6.68 10.79 -6.70
N PRO A 51 -7.81 11.35 -7.18
CA PRO A 51 -7.91 11.85 -8.56
C PRO A 51 -6.93 12.99 -8.80
N ARG A 52 -6.34 13.02 -10.01
CA ARG A 52 -5.55 14.16 -10.50
C ARG A 52 -6.44 15.16 -11.24
N ASN A 53 -7.44 14.67 -11.97
CA ASN A 53 -8.40 15.52 -12.68
C ASN A 53 -9.28 16.28 -11.68
N LYS A 54 -9.64 17.53 -12.00
CA LYS A 54 -10.50 18.38 -11.15
C LYS A 54 -11.97 17.96 -11.30
N GLY A 55 -12.76 18.15 -10.24
CA GLY A 55 -14.21 17.93 -10.25
C GLY A 55 -14.71 16.91 -9.23
N PHE A 56 -16.00 16.60 -9.32
CA PHE A 56 -16.66 15.59 -8.50
C PHE A 56 -16.77 14.28 -9.26
N PHE A 57 -16.42 13.18 -8.60
CA PHE A 57 -16.41 11.84 -9.16
C PHE A 57 -17.35 10.93 -8.36
N LYS A 58 -18.37 10.39 -9.05
CA LYS A 58 -19.34 9.46 -8.47
C LYS A 58 -18.69 8.11 -8.17
N GLU A 59 -19.20 7.41 -7.16
CA GLU A 59 -18.76 6.05 -6.84
C GLU A 59 -18.95 5.14 -8.05
N LYS A 60 -17.94 4.34 -8.39
CA LYS A 60 -18.04 3.28 -9.41
C LYS A 60 -17.67 1.94 -8.79
N LYS A 61 -18.23 0.88 -9.35
CA LYS A 61 -18.04 -0.51 -8.90
C LYS A 61 -17.60 -1.33 -10.10
N GLU A 62 -16.59 -2.16 -9.88
CA GLU A 62 -16.11 -3.15 -10.84
C GLU A 62 -16.19 -4.51 -10.17
N ILE A 63 -16.79 -5.48 -10.84
CA ILE A 63 -16.80 -6.87 -10.40
C ILE A 63 -15.69 -7.54 -11.20
N VAL A 64 -14.64 -7.98 -10.50
CA VAL A 64 -13.50 -8.67 -11.12
C VAL A 64 -13.84 -10.15 -11.30
N ASP A 65 -14.45 -10.74 -10.26
CA ASP A 65 -15.02 -12.09 -10.27
C ASP A 65 -16.07 -12.22 -9.15
N ASP A 66 -16.64 -13.42 -8.96
CA ASP A 66 -17.68 -13.69 -7.95
C ASP A 66 -17.23 -13.44 -6.49
N ARG A 67 -15.92 -13.45 -6.24
CA ARG A 67 -15.32 -13.24 -4.92
C ARG A 67 -14.78 -11.82 -4.78
N VAL A 68 -14.35 -11.18 -5.86
CA VAL A 68 -13.58 -9.92 -5.83
C VAL A 68 -14.36 -8.78 -6.47
N LYS A 69 -14.62 -7.77 -5.65
CA LYS A 69 -15.20 -6.51 -6.08
C LYS A 69 -14.24 -5.36 -5.81
N VAL A 70 -14.16 -4.42 -6.74
CA VAL A 70 -13.44 -3.16 -6.57
C VAL A 70 -14.44 -2.02 -6.51
N ILE A 71 -14.27 -1.13 -5.53
CA ILE A 71 -15.09 0.06 -5.35
C ILE A 71 -14.19 1.27 -5.47
N TYR A 72 -14.42 2.06 -6.51
CA TYR A 72 -13.82 3.36 -6.69
C TYR A 72 -14.64 4.39 -5.93
N LEU A 73 -14.15 4.75 -4.74
CA LEU A 73 -14.86 5.62 -3.81
C LEU A 73 -15.21 6.96 -4.46
N ARG A 74 -16.26 7.62 -3.97
CA ARG A 74 -16.55 9.01 -4.33
C ARG A 74 -15.32 9.87 -4.03
N ALA A 75 -15.04 10.81 -4.91
CA ALA A 75 -13.93 11.74 -4.72
C ALA A 75 -14.33 13.14 -5.18
N LEU A 76 -13.77 14.14 -4.51
CA LEU A 76 -13.94 15.53 -4.88
C LEU A 76 -12.56 16.16 -4.96
N ASN A 77 -12.17 16.57 -6.16
CA ASN A 77 -10.94 17.29 -6.41
C ASN A 77 -11.25 18.73 -6.79
N ILE A 78 -11.78 19.45 -5.81
CA ILE A 78 -11.96 20.90 -5.86
C ILE A 78 -11.08 21.47 -4.76
N LEU A 79 -10.29 22.49 -5.08
CA LEU A 79 -9.28 23.08 -4.20
C LEU A 79 -8.18 22.08 -3.77
N LYS A 80 -7.37 22.46 -2.78
CA LYS A 80 -6.31 21.60 -2.19
C LYS A 80 -6.85 20.62 -1.12
N LEU A 81 -8.18 20.46 -1.00
CA LEU A 81 -8.86 19.71 0.07
C LEU A 81 -9.23 18.26 -0.28
N LYS A 82 -8.78 17.76 -1.43
CA LYS A 82 -9.11 16.41 -1.95
C LYS A 82 -8.93 15.25 -0.96
N ARG A 83 -7.93 15.35 -0.07
CA ARG A 83 -7.67 14.33 0.97
C ARG A 83 -8.72 14.32 2.07
N ILE A 84 -9.23 15.50 2.45
CA ILE A 84 -10.28 15.64 3.46
C ILE A 84 -11.59 15.06 2.92
N PHE A 85 -11.94 15.38 1.68
CA PHE A 85 -13.12 14.79 1.05
C PHE A 85 -13.01 13.26 0.94
N LEU A 86 -11.83 12.73 0.60
CA LEU A 86 -11.60 11.28 0.60
C LEU A 86 -11.82 10.66 1.99
N MET A 87 -11.33 11.29 3.06
CA MET A 87 -11.55 10.85 4.44
C MET A 87 -13.03 10.78 4.79
N ILE A 88 -13.79 11.84 4.46
CA ILE A 88 -15.23 11.94 4.73
C ILE A 88 -15.98 10.84 3.97
N PHE A 89 -15.73 10.71 2.66
CA PHE A 89 -16.38 9.68 1.87
C PHE A 89 -16.02 8.26 2.33
N LEU A 90 -14.79 8.04 2.79
CA LEU A 90 -14.36 6.75 3.32
C LEU A 90 -15.10 6.44 4.63
N LEU A 91 -15.20 7.41 5.56
CA LEU A 91 -15.95 7.23 6.79
C LEU A 91 -17.43 6.90 6.54
N ILE A 92 -18.09 7.68 5.66
CA ILE A 92 -19.49 7.46 5.28
C ILE A 92 -19.66 6.06 4.66
N PHE A 93 -18.74 5.66 3.78
CA PHE A 93 -18.76 4.34 3.17
C PHE A 93 -18.65 3.24 4.23
N MET A 94 -17.68 3.33 5.14
CA MET A 94 -17.47 2.32 6.18
C MET A 94 -18.69 2.19 7.10
N LEU A 95 -19.28 3.32 7.52
CA LEU A 95 -20.49 3.34 8.34
C LEU A 95 -21.67 2.64 7.65
N LYS A 96 -21.86 2.87 6.34
CA LYS A 96 -22.97 2.31 5.56
C LYS A 96 -22.81 0.83 5.23
N TYR A 97 -21.60 0.37 4.91
CA TYR A 97 -21.42 -0.94 4.28
C TYR A 97 -20.68 -1.97 5.12
N ILE A 98 -19.78 -1.56 6.02
CA ILE A 98 -18.97 -2.51 6.81
C ILE A 98 -19.73 -2.90 8.08
N LYS A 99 -19.84 -4.22 8.31
CA LYS A 99 -20.49 -4.81 9.50
C LYS A 99 -19.44 -5.27 10.51
N GLU A 100 -19.83 -5.45 11.77
CA GLU A 100 -18.92 -5.80 12.87
C GLU A 100 -18.16 -7.13 12.65
N LYS A 101 -18.81 -8.09 11.99
CA LYS A 101 -18.23 -9.39 11.64
C LYS A 101 -17.28 -9.38 10.45
N ASP A 102 -17.16 -8.25 9.75
CA ASP A 102 -16.28 -8.11 8.59
C ASP A 102 -14.87 -7.71 9.04
N LYS A 103 -13.88 -7.97 8.17
CA LYS A 103 -12.47 -7.68 8.46
C LYS A 103 -11.98 -6.57 7.54
N VAL A 104 -11.23 -5.62 8.10
CA VAL A 104 -10.65 -4.51 7.32
C VAL A 104 -9.13 -4.66 7.28
N ILE A 105 -8.54 -4.69 6.10
CA ILE A 105 -7.10 -4.70 5.88
C ILE A 105 -6.72 -3.32 5.37
N VAL A 106 -5.72 -2.69 5.99
CA VAL A 106 -5.25 -1.36 5.59
C VAL A 106 -3.79 -1.42 5.20
N TYR A 107 -3.48 -0.94 4.00
CA TYR A 107 -2.12 -0.87 3.50
C TYR A 107 -1.44 0.42 3.94
N ASN A 108 -0.34 0.26 4.68
CA ASN A 108 0.51 1.31 5.24
C ASN A 108 -0.22 2.35 6.11
N VAL A 109 0.56 3.12 6.85
CA VAL A 109 0.05 4.18 7.71
C VAL A 109 -0.13 5.45 6.89
N ASN A 110 -1.37 5.65 6.43
CA ASN A 110 -1.72 6.85 5.70
C ASN A 110 -2.78 7.67 6.46
N PRO A 111 -2.51 8.94 6.83
CA PRO A 111 -3.43 9.74 7.63
C PRO A 111 -4.87 9.78 7.12
N GLN A 112 -5.05 9.93 5.81
CA GLN A 112 -6.39 9.99 5.21
C GLN A 112 -7.18 8.66 5.26
N ILE A 113 -6.52 7.55 5.60
CA ILE A 113 -7.13 6.22 5.71
C ILE A 113 -7.30 5.84 7.18
N ILE A 114 -6.25 6.06 7.98
CA ILE A 114 -6.22 5.66 9.38
C ILE A 114 -7.18 6.50 10.22
N PHE A 115 -7.26 7.81 10.01
CA PHE A 115 -8.16 8.65 10.80
C PHE A 115 -9.63 8.20 10.72
N PRO A 116 -10.25 8.05 9.54
CA PRO A 116 -11.63 7.57 9.46
C PRO A 116 -11.76 6.13 9.98
N LEU A 117 -10.75 5.28 9.83
CA LEU A 117 -10.75 3.92 10.39
C LEU A 117 -10.82 3.93 11.92
N LEU A 118 -10.03 4.79 12.58
CA LEU A 118 -10.00 4.89 14.04
C LEU A 118 -11.34 5.42 14.57
N VAL A 119 -11.91 6.43 13.92
CA VAL A 119 -13.27 6.92 14.23
C VAL A 119 -14.28 5.80 14.08
N PHE A 120 -14.24 5.09 12.95
CA PHE A 120 -15.15 3.98 12.67
C PHE A 120 -15.01 2.82 13.67
N LYS A 121 -13.78 2.51 14.12
CA LYS A 121 -13.55 1.47 15.13
C LYS A 121 -14.18 1.81 16.48
N LYS A 122 -14.15 3.09 16.88
CA LYS A 122 -14.84 3.54 18.11
C LYS A 122 -16.35 3.29 18.01
N VAL A 123 -16.92 3.37 16.82
CA VAL A 123 -18.36 3.17 16.58
C VAL A 123 -18.73 1.69 16.43
N LYS A 124 -17.96 0.89 15.67
CA LYS A 124 -18.38 -0.48 15.24
C LYS A 124 -17.49 -1.65 15.69
N LYS A 125 -16.64 -1.52 16.72
CA LYS A 125 -15.78 -2.61 17.27
C LYS A 125 -15.16 -3.56 16.21
N ILE A 126 -14.73 -3.03 15.07
CA ILE A 126 -14.29 -3.87 13.94
C ILE A 126 -12.94 -4.54 14.19
N PHE A 127 -12.77 -5.70 13.54
CA PHE A 127 -11.47 -6.35 13.41
C PHE A 127 -10.69 -5.75 12.25
N TYR A 128 -9.61 -5.03 12.54
CA TYR A 128 -8.75 -4.47 11.50
C TYR A 128 -7.32 -5.01 11.57
N ILE A 129 -6.75 -5.25 10.40
CA ILE A 129 -5.41 -5.78 10.15
C ILE A 129 -4.61 -4.65 9.52
N LEU A 130 -3.48 -4.30 10.13
CA LEU A 130 -2.58 -3.28 9.59
C LEU A 130 -1.47 -3.96 8.81
N GLN A 131 -1.35 -3.61 7.53
CA GLN A 131 -0.21 -4.01 6.73
C GLN A 131 0.88 -2.94 6.80
N ILE A 132 2.06 -3.31 7.26
CA ILE A 132 3.21 -2.42 7.48
C ILE A 132 4.33 -2.85 6.53
N GLU A 133 4.64 -1.99 5.58
CA GLU A 133 5.82 -2.13 4.72
C GLU A 133 6.98 -1.32 5.27
N GLU A 134 6.71 -0.11 5.74
CA GLU A 134 7.71 0.80 6.26
C GLU A 134 7.15 1.43 7.54
N LEU A 135 8.04 1.73 8.48
CA LEU A 135 7.72 2.53 9.65
C LEU A 135 7.97 3.98 9.32
N TYR A 136 6.92 4.78 9.29
CA TYR A 136 7.06 6.20 8.98
C TYR A 136 7.88 6.96 10.01
N SER A 137 7.96 6.43 11.24
CA SER A 137 8.84 6.95 12.28
C SER A 137 10.33 6.80 12.01
N SER A 138 10.74 5.96 11.06
CA SER A 138 12.15 5.90 10.63
C SER A 138 12.51 6.99 9.63
N TYR A 139 11.54 7.70 9.04
CA TYR A 139 11.83 8.80 8.12
C TYR A 139 11.99 10.13 8.86
N ASN A 140 12.98 10.93 8.43
CA ASN A 140 13.20 12.29 8.89
C ASN A 140 12.23 13.29 8.25
N TYR A 141 10.92 13.12 8.47
CA TYR A 141 9.93 14.12 8.06
C TYR A 141 10.08 15.40 8.87
N LYS A 142 10.19 16.54 8.18
CA LYS A 142 10.29 17.85 8.83
C LYS A 142 8.98 18.25 9.53
N TYR A 143 9.11 18.88 10.70
CA TYR A 143 8.06 19.64 11.41
C TYR A 143 6.75 18.86 11.69
N LEU A 144 5.61 19.55 11.61
CA LEU A 144 4.26 19.06 11.87
C LEU A 144 3.91 17.78 11.12
N LYS A 145 4.45 17.61 9.90
CA LYS A 145 4.20 16.40 9.11
C LYS A 145 4.76 15.16 9.82
N GLY A 146 5.99 15.23 10.34
CA GLY A 146 6.59 14.13 11.10
C GLY A 146 5.78 13.80 12.36
N ILE A 147 5.35 14.83 13.09
CA ILE A 147 4.52 14.66 14.29
C ILE A 147 3.21 13.93 13.96
N ILE A 148 2.51 14.35 12.91
CA ILE A 148 1.24 13.73 12.48
C ILE A 148 1.46 12.27 12.08
N TYR A 149 2.46 11.98 11.25
CA TYR A 149 2.72 10.61 10.81
C TYR A 149 3.10 9.70 11.97
N ASN A 150 3.97 10.16 12.87
CA ASN A 150 4.38 9.40 14.05
C ASN A 150 3.22 9.13 15.00
N TRP A 151 2.36 10.14 15.22
CA TRP A 151 1.18 9.98 16.06
C TRP A 151 0.19 8.99 15.44
N ILE A 152 -0.11 9.13 14.15
CA ILE A 152 -1.03 8.24 13.43
C ILE A 152 -0.47 6.82 13.36
N GLU A 153 0.83 6.65 13.17
CA GLU A 153 1.50 5.35 13.22
C GLU A 153 1.30 4.69 14.57
N ARG A 154 1.65 5.38 15.66
CA ARG A 154 1.48 4.86 17.03
C ARG A 154 0.03 4.44 17.30
N LEU A 155 -0.95 5.25 16.89
CA LEU A 155 -2.36 4.91 17.05
C LEU A 155 -2.76 3.72 16.18
N SER A 156 -2.33 3.69 14.92
CA SER A 156 -2.63 2.59 14.00
C SER A 156 -2.06 1.27 14.50
N ILE A 157 -0.85 1.27 15.05
CA ILE A 157 -0.24 0.10 15.68
C ILE A 157 -1.03 -0.23 16.95
N LYS A 158 -1.27 0.73 17.83
CA LYS A 158 -1.96 0.50 19.12
C LYS A 158 -3.34 -0.12 18.96
N TYR A 159 -4.14 0.25 17.95
CA TYR A 159 -5.52 -0.24 17.85
C TYR A 159 -5.70 -1.47 16.94
N ALA A 160 -4.66 -1.92 16.22
CA ALA A 160 -4.77 -3.01 15.25
C ALA A 160 -5.04 -4.35 15.92
N ASN A 161 -5.84 -5.21 15.31
CA ASN A 161 -6.08 -6.54 15.86
C ASN A 161 -4.96 -7.53 15.45
N SER A 162 -4.38 -7.34 14.27
CA SER A 162 -3.29 -8.16 13.74
C SER A 162 -2.47 -7.39 12.72
N TYR A 163 -1.32 -7.94 12.31
CA TYR A 163 -0.39 -7.28 11.40
C TYR A 163 0.01 -8.17 10.21
N ILE A 164 0.30 -7.52 9.08
CA ILE A 164 1.01 -8.13 7.95
C ILE A 164 2.26 -7.29 7.73
N ILE A 165 3.44 -7.83 7.99
CA ILE A 165 4.72 -7.10 7.90
C ILE A 165 5.57 -7.63 6.76
N ASN A 166 6.47 -6.82 6.19
CA ASN A 166 7.42 -7.28 5.18
C ASN A 166 8.73 -7.85 5.75
N ASN A 167 9.09 -7.48 6.97
CA ASN A 167 10.35 -7.82 7.62
C ASN A 167 10.13 -8.12 9.11
N GLU A 168 10.79 -9.15 9.62
CA GLU A 168 10.82 -9.52 11.04
C GLU A 168 11.40 -8.41 11.93
N GLY A 169 12.28 -7.55 11.38
CA GLY A 169 12.80 -6.39 12.11
C GLY A 169 11.73 -5.41 12.60
N ILE A 170 10.51 -5.45 12.04
CA ILE A 170 9.37 -4.62 12.48
C ILE A 170 8.74 -5.17 13.76
N VAL A 171 8.89 -6.47 14.06
CA VAL A 171 8.21 -7.15 15.18
C VAL A 171 8.49 -6.47 16.53
N LYS A 172 9.70 -5.95 16.73
CA LYS A 172 10.09 -5.24 17.97
C LYS A 172 9.28 -3.96 18.24
N TYR A 173 8.62 -3.40 17.22
CA TYR A 173 7.76 -2.22 17.34
C TYR A 173 6.28 -2.58 17.50
N LEU A 174 5.93 -3.87 17.45
CA LEU A 174 4.56 -4.35 17.58
C LEU A 174 4.25 -4.80 19.01
N PRO A 175 2.98 -4.73 19.46
CA PRO A 175 2.57 -5.30 20.72
C PRO A 175 2.79 -6.82 20.74
N ALA A 176 3.53 -7.32 21.74
CA ALA A 176 3.98 -8.72 21.83
C ALA A 176 2.88 -9.79 21.71
N LYS A 177 1.65 -9.50 22.15
CA LYS A 177 0.54 -10.47 22.16
C LYS A 177 -0.27 -10.52 20.86
N ARG A 178 0.12 -9.80 19.81
CA ARG A 178 -0.68 -9.70 18.57
C ARG A 178 -0.10 -10.54 17.44
N ILE A 179 -1.02 -11.25 16.78
CA ILE A 179 -0.72 -12.09 15.62
C ILE A 179 -0.16 -11.20 14.50
N HIS A 180 0.95 -11.64 13.92
CA HIS A 180 1.53 -11.04 12.74
C HIS A 180 1.94 -12.12 11.74
N ILE A 181 1.93 -11.75 10.46
CA ILE A 181 2.43 -12.59 9.36
C ILE A 181 3.54 -11.81 8.66
N VAL A 182 4.66 -12.47 8.39
CA VAL A 182 5.75 -11.92 7.58
C VAL A 182 5.52 -12.29 6.12
N ASN A 183 5.29 -11.28 5.26
CA ASN A 183 5.12 -11.41 3.83
C ASN A 183 6.30 -10.74 3.11
N ARG A 184 7.28 -11.55 2.69
CA ARG A 184 8.54 -11.08 2.07
C ARG A 184 8.44 -10.77 0.56
N GLY A 185 7.27 -10.91 -0.06
CA GLY A 185 7.11 -10.56 -1.48
C GLY A 185 6.03 -11.35 -2.20
N TYR A 186 5.89 -11.06 -3.50
CA TYR A 186 4.89 -11.69 -4.36
C TYR A 186 5.47 -12.94 -5.01
N LYS A 187 4.66 -14.00 -5.13
CA LYS A 187 4.99 -15.10 -6.05
C LYS A 187 5.10 -14.51 -7.46
N THR A 188 6.31 -14.47 -7.99
CA THR A 188 6.56 -14.25 -9.41
C THR A 188 6.12 -15.50 -10.16
N HIS A 189 4.84 -15.58 -10.53
CA HIS A 189 4.50 -16.36 -11.71
C HIS A 189 5.04 -15.56 -12.89
N LEU A 190 6.31 -15.80 -13.24
CA LEU A 190 6.89 -15.35 -14.49
C LEU A 190 6.17 -16.11 -15.61
N ASN A 191 4.97 -15.65 -15.99
CA ASN A 191 4.24 -16.13 -17.17
C ASN A 191 4.82 -15.50 -18.46
N GLY A 192 6.13 -15.24 -18.48
CA GLY A 192 6.86 -14.88 -19.67
C GLY A 192 7.86 -15.99 -19.93
N ASN A 193 8.05 -16.37 -21.20
CA ASN A 193 9.28 -16.98 -21.67
C ASN A 193 10.43 -16.00 -21.41
N TYR A 194 10.78 -15.77 -20.16
CA TYR A 194 12.05 -15.21 -19.80
C TYR A 194 13.02 -16.33 -20.11
N ASP A 195 13.78 -16.14 -21.17
CA ASP A 195 14.93 -16.95 -21.46
C ASP A 195 15.90 -16.76 -20.28
N ILE A 196 15.80 -17.64 -19.28
CA ILE A 196 16.70 -17.70 -18.11
C ILE A 196 18.03 -18.34 -18.55
N SER A 197 18.21 -18.64 -19.84
CA SER A 197 19.54 -18.94 -20.32
C SER A 197 20.42 -17.74 -19.98
N PRO A 198 21.49 -17.94 -19.21
CA PRO A 198 22.41 -16.86 -18.91
C PRO A 198 22.97 -16.39 -20.24
N LYS A 199 22.44 -15.27 -20.75
CA LYS A 199 23.10 -14.52 -21.80
C LYS A 199 24.38 -14.00 -21.17
N ILE A 200 25.46 -14.76 -21.30
CA ILE A 200 26.82 -14.34 -20.98
C ILE A 200 27.12 -13.17 -21.93
N ILE A 201 26.72 -11.98 -21.54
CA ILE A 201 27.00 -10.74 -22.25
C ILE A 201 27.97 -9.97 -21.36
N LYS A 202 29.27 -10.15 -21.70
CA LYS A 202 30.47 -9.35 -21.39
C LYS A 202 31.54 -10.06 -20.55
N GLU A 203 32.78 -9.69 -20.85
CA GLU A 203 34.04 -10.09 -20.20
C GLU A 203 34.14 -9.70 -18.71
N LEU A 204 33.22 -8.86 -18.22
CA LEU A 204 33.14 -8.42 -16.82
C LEU A 204 31.71 -8.60 -16.27
N PRO A 205 31.57 -9.04 -15.00
CA PRO A 205 30.30 -9.04 -14.28
C PRO A 205 29.58 -7.69 -14.39
N ILE A 206 28.26 -7.71 -14.61
CA ILE A 206 27.43 -6.49 -14.59
C ILE A 206 26.80 -6.36 -13.21
N VAL A 207 26.97 -5.19 -12.58
CA VAL A 207 26.21 -4.80 -11.39
C VAL A 207 25.04 -3.93 -11.83
N LEU A 208 23.82 -4.35 -11.50
CA LEU A 208 22.59 -3.62 -11.81
C LEU A 208 21.93 -3.12 -10.53
N TYR A 209 21.64 -1.82 -10.47
CA TYR A 209 20.92 -1.20 -9.36
C TYR A 209 19.52 -0.79 -9.81
N SER A 210 18.50 -1.25 -9.09
CA SER A 210 17.09 -0.92 -9.36
C SER A 210 16.37 -0.28 -8.18
N GLY A 211 17.13 0.14 -7.15
CA GLY A 211 16.60 0.81 -5.97
C GLY A 211 16.24 2.27 -6.23
N ARG A 212 15.73 2.94 -5.18
CA ARG A 212 15.43 4.38 -5.23
C ARG A 212 16.72 5.19 -5.22
N LEU A 213 16.72 6.35 -5.89
CA LEU A 213 17.83 7.30 -5.87
C LEU A 213 17.70 8.25 -4.67
N ASP A 214 17.73 7.68 -3.46
CA ASP A 214 17.69 8.44 -2.21
C ASP A 214 18.52 7.76 -1.11
N TYR A 215 18.78 8.53 -0.04
CA TYR A 215 19.57 8.09 1.10
C TYR A 215 18.99 6.81 1.74
N ASP A 216 17.68 6.72 1.87
CA ASP A 216 17.00 5.55 2.44
C ASP A 216 17.15 4.30 1.56
N GLY A 217 17.24 4.47 0.23
CA GLY A 217 17.59 3.43 -0.73
C GLY A 217 19.05 3.01 -0.68
N GLY A 218 19.91 3.73 0.03
CA GLY A 218 21.32 3.40 0.21
C GLY A 218 22.17 3.62 -1.04
N ILE A 219 21.71 4.44 -2.00
CA ILE A 219 22.43 4.67 -3.27
C ILE A 219 23.84 5.22 -3.01
N GLU A 220 24.03 6.08 -2.01
CA GLU A 220 25.34 6.65 -1.67
C GLU A 220 26.32 5.56 -1.21
N ILE A 221 25.86 4.67 -0.33
CA ILE A 221 26.66 3.52 0.14
C ILE A 221 26.97 2.58 -1.03
N PHE A 222 26.00 2.34 -1.90
CA PHE A 222 26.22 1.55 -3.11
C PHE A 222 27.30 2.18 -3.99
N LEU A 223 27.17 3.47 -4.32
CA LEU A 223 28.16 4.20 -5.14
C LEU A 223 29.55 4.21 -4.50
N ASP A 224 29.65 4.42 -3.19
CA ASP A 224 30.93 4.34 -2.48
C ASP A 224 31.52 2.93 -2.49
N SER A 225 30.68 1.91 -2.42
CA SER A 225 31.12 0.52 -2.52
C SER A 225 31.70 0.18 -3.91
N LEU A 226 31.25 0.87 -4.97
CA LEU A 226 31.71 0.61 -6.33
C LEU A 226 33.20 0.94 -6.51
N LYS A 227 33.75 1.90 -5.77
CA LYS A 227 35.19 2.22 -5.78
C LYS A 227 36.07 1.01 -5.44
N TYR A 228 35.53 0.04 -4.70
CA TYR A 228 36.23 -1.20 -4.33
C TYR A 228 36.10 -2.33 -5.36
N VAL A 229 35.24 -2.17 -6.38
CA VAL A 229 34.95 -3.19 -7.42
C VAL A 229 35.06 -2.67 -8.86
N GLU A 230 35.29 -1.37 -9.08
CA GLU A 230 35.33 -0.70 -10.40
C GLU A 230 36.27 -1.37 -11.42
N LYS A 231 37.35 -2.04 -10.98
CA LYS A 231 38.28 -2.77 -11.87
C LYS A 231 37.81 -4.18 -12.26
N ARG A 232 36.68 -4.64 -11.73
CA ARG A 232 36.22 -6.04 -11.81
C ARG A 232 34.78 -6.19 -12.28
N CYS A 233 34.08 -5.09 -12.58
CA CYS A 233 32.70 -5.13 -13.05
C CYS A 233 32.33 -3.90 -13.89
N LYS A 234 31.27 -4.04 -14.70
CA LYS A 234 30.60 -2.90 -15.36
C LYS A 234 29.34 -2.52 -14.57
N VAL A 235 29.18 -1.24 -14.24
CA VAL A 235 28.00 -0.70 -13.54
C VAL A 235 27.01 -0.19 -14.58
N VAL A 236 25.75 -0.61 -14.49
CA VAL A 236 24.67 -0.24 -15.42
C VAL A 236 23.42 0.15 -14.65
#